data_AF-A0A0L0F975-F1
#
_entry.id   AF-A0A0L0F975-F1
#
_cell.length_a   1.000
_cell.length_b   1.000
_cell.length_c   1.000
_cell.angle_alpha   90.00
_cell.angle_beta   90.00
_cell.angle_gamma   90.00
#
_symmetry.space_group_name_H-M   'P 1'
#
loop_
_entity.id
_entity.type
_entity.pdbx_description
1 polymer ?
#
loop_
_entity_poly.entity_id
_entity_poly.type
_entity_poly.pdbx_seq_one_letter_code
_entity_poly.pdbx_strand_id
1 'polypeptide(L)'
;MLPVTKVCKSQVETIKQECVSILQSHFHNANESHKFSVMFKCKYNDAMKKERLAVITAVADVVDGPKFGHTVDLDNPEKIIFVEIIE
;
A
#
# COMPACT_ATOMS: atom_id res chain seq x y z
N MET A 1 16.67 -6.76 1.29
CA MET A 1 15.35 -6.87 1.95
C MET A 1 15.09 -5.50 2.57
N LEU A 2 13.95 -4.87 2.28
CA LEU A 2 13.61 -3.58 2.90
C LEU A 2 13.19 -3.83 4.36
N PRO A 3 13.38 -2.87 5.28
CA PRO A 3 12.83 -2.97 6.63
C PRO A 3 11.32 -3.23 6.59
N VAL A 4 10.86 -4.21 7.35
CA VAL A 4 9.44 -4.61 7.39
C VAL A 4 8.72 -3.80 8.45
N THR A 5 7.73 -2.99 8.05
CA THR A 5 6.90 -2.21 8.98
C THR A 5 5.87 -3.07 9.72
N LYS A 6 5.26 -4.05 9.03
CA LYS A 6 4.25 -4.95 9.58
C LYS A 6 4.16 -6.24 8.76
N VAL A 7 3.83 -7.34 9.43
CA VAL A 7 3.47 -8.63 8.82
C VAL A 7 2.01 -8.95 9.14
N CYS A 8 1.27 -9.46 8.16
CA CYS A 8 -0.12 -9.87 8.32
C CYS A 8 -0.47 -11.04 7.38
N LYS A 9 -1.69 -11.57 7.48
CA LYS A 9 -2.19 -12.58 6.54
C LYS A 9 -2.35 -11.96 5.14
N SER A 10 -2.10 -12.74 4.10
CA SER A 10 -2.12 -12.27 2.70
C SER A 10 -3.51 -11.95 2.15
N GLN A 11 -4.58 -12.11 2.94
CA GLN A 11 -5.94 -11.79 2.51
C GLN A 11 -6.07 -10.28 2.30
N VAL A 12 -6.69 -9.87 1.18
CA VAL A 12 -6.82 -8.45 0.78
C VAL A 12 -7.44 -7.59 1.89
N GLU A 13 -8.48 -8.10 2.55
CA GLU A 13 -9.15 -7.40 3.66
C GLU A 13 -8.22 -7.17 4.85
N THR A 14 -7.42 -8.19 5.21
CA THR A 14 -6.43 -8.06 6.29
C THR A 14 -5.35 -7.06 5.93
N ILE A 15 -4.83 -7.11 4.70
CA ILE A 15 -3.83 -6.15 4.21
C ILE A 15 -4.39 -4.72 4.30
N LYS A 16 -5.63 -4.51 3.85
CA LYS A 16 -6.30 -3.20 3.90
C LYS A 16 -6.43 -2.68 5.34
N GLN A 17 -6.90 -3.51 6.26
CA GLN A 17 -7.08 -3.14 7.68
C GLN A 17 -5.76 -2.70 8.32
N GLU A 18 -4.68 -3.45 8.08
CA GLU A 18 -3.36 -3.12 8.62
C GLU A 18 -2.78 -1.86 7.97
N CYS A 19 -3.00 -1.66 6.67
CA CYS A 19 -2.60 -0.45 5.96
C CYS A 19 -3.26 0.80 6.54
N VAL A 20 -4.54 0.74 6.93
CA VAL A 20 -5.22 1.88 7.58
C VAL A 20 -4.47 2.31 8.84
N SER A 21 -4.07 1.36 9.69
CA SER A 21 -3.37 1.69 10.94
C SER A 21 -1.98 2.27 10.73
N ILE A 22 -1.27 1.83 9.69
CA ILE A 22 0.13 2.20 9.46
C ILE A 22 0.22 3.50 8.66
N LEU A 23 -0.48 3.57 7.53
CA LEU A 23 -0.32 4.62 6.54
C LEU A 23 -0.82 5.97 7.05
N GLN A 24 -1.77 6.02 7.98
CA GLN A 24 -2.20 7.27 8.61
C GLN A 24 -1.03 8.06 9.20
N SER A 25 -0.11 7.41 9.91
CA SER A 25 1.07 8.08 10.49
C SER A 25 2.13 8.49 9.46
N HIS A 26 2.07 7.93 8.25
CA HIS A 26 3.02 8.25 7.18
C HIS A 26 2.48 9.30 6.20
N PHE A 27 1.17 9.40 6.04
CA PHE A 27 0.53 10.26 5.03
C PHE A 27 -0.30 11.39 5.65
N HIS A 28 -1.01 11.14 6.76
CA HIS A 28 -2.05 12.03 7.28
C HIS A 28 -1.62 12.88 8.49
N ASN A 29 -0.31 12.99 8.75
CA ASN A 29 0.22 13.74 9.90
C ASN A 29 0.49 15.23 9.62
N ALA A 30 0.47 15.64 8.36
CA ALA A 30 0.64 17.03 7.93
C ALA A 30 -0.45 17.39 6.92
N ASN A 31 -0.80 18.69 6.80
CA ASN A 31 -1.68 19.20 5.74
C ASN A 31 -0.96 19.23 4.37
N GLU A 32 -0.10 18.24 4.11
CA GLU A 32 0.71 18.12 2.92
C GLU A 32 0.12 17.02 2.02
N SER A 33 -0.05 17.35 0.74
CA SER A 33 -0.32 16.33 -0.27
C SER A 33 0.98 15.60 -0.62
N HIS A 34 0.85 14.34 -1.00
CA HIS A 34 2.00 13.50 -1.35
C HIS A 34 1.69 12.74 -2.63
N LYS A 35 2.72 12.62 -3.46
CA LYS A 35 2.71 11.72 -4.61
C LYS A 35 3.17 10.34 -4.17
N PHE A 36 2.39 9.30 -4.46
CA PHE A 36 2.72 7.96 -4.01
C PHE A 36 2.48 6.88 -5.04
N SER A 37 3.13 5.74 -4.85
CA SER A 37 2.86 4.53 -5.61
C SER A 37 2.70 3.33 -4.68
N VAL A 38 1.96 2.32 -5.16
CA VAL A 38 1.83 1.03 -4.49
C VAL A 38 2.53 -0.03 -5.33
N MET A 39 3.53 -0.67 -4.76
CA MET A 39 4.30 -1.74 -5.39
C MET A 39 3.94 -3.08 -4.76
N PHE A 40 3.58 -4.04 -5.60
CA PHE A 40 3.27 -5.41 -5.17
C PHE A 40 4.29 -6.39 -5.72
N LYS A 41 4.81 -7.26 -4.84
CA LYS A 41 5.74 -8.33 -5.19
C LYS A 41 5.27 -9.65 -4.60
N CYS A 42 5.12 -10.67 -5.46
CA CYS A 42 4.81 -12.03 -5.08
C CYS A 42 5.63 -13.00 -5.94
N LYS A 43 6.44 -13.86 -5.33
CA LYS A 43 7.31 -14.79 -6.06
C LYS A 43 6.60 -16.10 -6.42
N TYR A 44 5.98 -16.76 -5.44
CA TYR A 44 5.57 -18.16 -5.59
C TYR A 44 4.04 -18.37 -5.52
N ASN A 45 3.30 -17.53 -4.80
CA ASN A 45 1.86 -17.71 -4.64
C ASN A 45 1.03 -17.20 -5.84
N ASP A 46 0.65 -18.11 -6.74
CA ASP A 46 -0.10 -17.77 -7.96
C ASP A 46 -1.52 -17.26 -7.70
N ALA A 47 -2.17 -17.70 -6.62
CA ALA A 47 -3.47 -17.14 -6.22
C ALA A 47 -3.33 -15.65 -5.88
N MET A 48 -2.31 -15.31 -5.08
CA MET A 48 -2.03 -13.91 -4.72
C MET A 48 -1.53 -13.07 -5.90
N LYS A 49 -0.85 -13.67 -6.88
CA LYS A 49 -0.51 -12.95 -8.12
C LYS A 49 -1.75 -12.49 -8.87
N LYS A 50 -2.84 -13.28 -8.87
CA LYS A 50 -4.13 -12.88 -9.48
C LYS A 50 -4.80 -11.74 -8.69
N GLU A 51 -4.64 -11.74 -7.37
CA GLU A 51 -5.15 -10.68 -6.49
C GLU A 51 -4.30 -9.39 -6.51
N ARG A 52 -3.20 -9.32 -7.28
CA ARG A 52 -2.28 -8.17 -7.32
C ARG A 52 -3.00 -6.83 -7.47
N LEU A 53 -3.91 -6.74 -8.44
CA LEU A 53 -4.63 -5.50 -8.72
C LEU A 53 -5.55 -5.13 -7.56
N ALA A 54 -6.27 -6.11 -7.01
CA ALA A 54 -7.15 -5.89 -5.86
C ALA A 54 -6.38 -5.38 -4.63
N VAL A 55 -5.19 -5.94 -4.37
CA VAL A 55 -4.30 -5.47 -3.29
C VAL A 55 -3.83 -4.04 -3.55
N ILE A 56 -3.34 -3.75 -4.76
CA ILE A 56 -2.85 -2.41 -5.12
C ILE A 56 -3.95 -1.36 -4.95
N THR A 57 -5.15 -1.63 -5.49
CA THR A 57 -6.30 -0.72 -5.40
C THR A 57 -6.75 -0.56 -3.95
N ALA A 58 -6.90 -1.66 -3.21
CA ALA A 58 -7.33 -1.60 -1.81
C ALA A 58 -6.39 -0.77 -0.93
N VAL A 59 -5.08 -0.82 -1.20
CA VAL A 59 -4.08 -0.02 -0.48
C VAL A 59 -4.09 1.44 -0.95
N ALA A 60 -4.23 1.69 -2.25
CA ALA A 60 -4.33 3.04 -2.78
C ALA A 60 -5.56 3.78 -2.23
N ASP A 61 -6.72 3.12 -2.15
CA ASP A 61 -7.96 3.66 -1.61
C ASP A 61 -7.85 4.07 -0.13
N VAL A 62 -6.93 3.46 0.62
CA VAL A 62 -6.69 3.83 2.03
C VAL A 62 -5.98 5.18 2.15
N VAL A 63 -5.18 5.55 1.13
CA VAL A 63 -4.37 6.76 1.09
C VAL A 63 -5.07 7.87 0.32
N ASP A 64 -5.75 7.54 -0.78
CA ASP A 64 -6.49 8.48 -1.62
C ASP A 64 -7.82 8.88 -0.98
N GLY A 65 -7.73 9.50 0.21
CA GLY A 65 -8.85 10.12 0.88
C GLY A 65 -9.02 11.56 0.40
N PRO A 66 -10.26 12.03 0.14
CA PRO A 66 -10.53 13.40 -0.35
C PRO A 66 -10.09 14.51 0.62
N LYS A 67 -9.69 14.13 1.84
CA LYS A 67 -9.29 15.03 2.92
C LYS A 67 -7.84 15.54 2.80
N PHE A 68 -6.95 14.79 2.17
CA PHE A 68 -5.50 15.09 2.19
C PHE A 68 -4.89 15.34 0.81
N GLY A 69 -5.65 15.12 -0.28
CA GLY A 69 -5.21 15.44 -1.64
C GLY A 69 -3.97 14.67 -2.10
N HIS A 70 -3.71 13.49 -1.53
CA HIS A 70 -2.66 12.60 -2.03
C HIS A 70 -2.99 12.14 -3.44
N THR A 71 -1.97 11.86 -4.25
CA THR A 71 -2.19 11.46 -5.65
C THR A 71 -1.28 10.30 -6.02
N VAL A 72 -1.83 9.35 -6.76
CA VAL A 72 -1.04 8.24 -7.29
C VAL A 72 -0.15 8.76 -8.42
N ASP A 73 1.16 8.56 -8.29
CA ASP A 73 2.18 8.90 -9.30
C ASP A 73 3.08 7.68 -9.49
N LEU A 74 2.98 7.03 -10.66
CA LEU A 74 3.72 5.80 -10.95
C LEU A 74 5.12 6.07 -11.53
N ASP A 75 5.38 7.29 -11.96
CA ASP A 75 6.62 7.67 -12.63
C ASP A 75 7.61 8.31 -11.65
N ASN A 76 7.14 9.20 -10.79
CA ASN A 76 7.96 9.91 -9.81
C ASN A 76 7.28 10.05 -8.43
N PRO A 77 7.07 8.93 -7.71
CA PRO A 77 6.48 8.95 -6.37
C PRO A 77 7.46 9.51 -5.32
N GLU A 78 6.95 10.35 -4.41
CA GLU A 78 7.68 10.76 -3.21
C GLU A 78 7.71 9.64 -2.16
N LYS A 79 6.64 8.83 -2.12
CA LYS A 79 6.47 7.72 -1.18
C LYS A 79 6.07 6.44 -1.93
N ILE A 80 6.67 5.32 -1.53
CA ILE A 80 6.36 4.01 -2.09
C ILE A 80 5.82 3.11 -0.99
N ILE A 81 4.64 2.55 -1.21
CA ILE A 81 4.05 1.54 -0.34
C ILE A 81 4.37 0.18 -0.93
N PHE A 82 5.24 -0.57 -0.26
CA PHE A 82 5.73 -1.86 -0.75
C PHE A 82 5.02 -3.02 -0.04
N VAL A 83 4.31 -3.83 -0.82
CA VAL A 83 3.62 -5.04 -0.35
C VAL A 83 4.34 -6.27 -0.93
N GLU A 84 4.98 -7.04 -0.06
CA GLU A 84 5.65 -8.28 -0.43
C GLU A 84 4.92 -9.48 0.17
N ILE A 85 4.50 -10.41 -0.69
CA ILE A 85 4.02 -11.73 -0.26
C ILE A 85 5.24 -12.62 -0.08
N ILE A 86 5.55 -12.88 1.18
CA ILE A 86 6.61 -13.78 1.62
C ILE A 86 5.98 -15.16 1.84
N GLU A 87 6.58 -16.18 1.25
CA GLU A 87 6.19 -17.59 1.34
C GLU A 87 7.45 -18.41 1.64
#